data_AF-A0A822XKP5-F1
#
_entry.id   AF-A0A822XKP5-F1
#
_cell.length_a   1.000
_cell.length_b   1.000
_cell.length_c   1.000
_cell.angle_alpha   90.00
_cell.angle_beta   90.00
_cell.angle_gamma   90.00
#
_symmetry.space_group_name_H-M   'P 1'
#
loop_
_entity.id
_entity.type
_entity.pdbx_description
1 polymer ?
#
loop_
_entity_poly.entity_id
_entity_poly.type
_entity_poly.pdbx_seq_one_letter_code
_entity_poly.pdbx_strand_id
1 'polypeptide(L)'
;MEATKKADANVVVVGLDLSIEDEFVDHLDLLLLGYQTQLVNQDVSIAKGPIILVLMCSGSIDISFAKKNPNIGDILWAGYPTKEGGCAIANTVRV
;
A
#
# COMPACT_ATOMS: atom_id res chain seq x y z
N MET A 1 6.48 -14.98 -3.82
CA MET A 1 6.17 -13.82 -4.69
C MET A 1 6.35 -14.16 -6.17
N GLU A 2 5.77 -15.27 -6.61
CA GLU A 2 5.86 -15.69 -8.03
C GLU A 2 4.94 -14.86 -8.93
N ALA A 3 3.84 -14.33 -8.39
CA ALA A 3 2.94 -13.42 -9.10
C ALA A 3 3.68 -12.15 -9.55
N THR A 4 4.46 -11.54 -8.64
CA THR A 4 5.23 -10.31 -8.88
C THR A 4 6.20 -10.42 -10.05
N LYS A 5 6.84 -11.59 -10.21
CA LYS A 5 7.79 -11.86 -11.30
C LYS A 5 7.14 -12.04 -12.66
N LYS A 6 5.83 -12.35 -12.70
CA LYS A 6 5.09 -12.66 -13.92
C LYS A 6 4.20 -11.50 -14.37
N ALA A 7 3.85 -10.60 -13.47
CA ALA A 7 2.98 -9.47 -13.77
C ALA A 7 3.74 -8.34 -14.47
N ASP A 8 3.05 -7.68 -15.40
CA ASP A 8 3.55 -6.49 -16.11
C ASP A 8 3.56 -5.26 -15.18
N ALA A 9 2.71 -5.26 -14.15
CA ALA A 9 2.70 -4.28 -13.08
C ALA A 9 2.06 -4.91 -11.82
N ASN A 10 2.36 -4.34 -10.65
CA ASN A 10 1.90 -4.89 -9.38
C ASN A 10 1.14 -3.82 -8.58
N VAL A 11 -0.09 -4.15 -8.16
CA VAL A 11 -0.86 -3.34 -7.21
C VAL A 11 -0.72 -3.97 -5.84
N VAL A 12 -0.06 -3.28 -4.92
CA VAL A 12 0.19 -3.75 -3.56
C VAL A 12 -0.64 -2.92 -2.59
N VAL A 13 -1.59 -3.57 -1.92
CA VAL A 13 -2.49 -2.91 -0.96
C VAL A 13 -2.00 -3.20 0.45
N VAL A 14 -1.67 -2.14 1.19
CA VAL A 14 -1.18 -2.18 2.57
C VAL A 14 -1.88 -1.10 3.38
N GLY A 15 -1.79 -1.17 4.70
CA GLY A 15 -2.39 -0.16 5.57
C GLY A 15 -2.70 -0.70 6.95
N LEU A 16 -3.77 -0.16 7.52
CA LEU A 16 -4.23 -0.43 8.87
C LEU A 16 -5.70 -0.84 8.85
N ASP A 17 -6.21 -1.21 10.02
CA ASP A 17 -7.62 -1.44 10.27
C ASP A 17 -8.00 -0.93 11.67
N LEU A 18 -9.28 -1.11 12.02
CA LEU A 18 -9.84 -0.69 13.31
C LEU A 18 -9.23 -1.39 14.53
N SER A 19 -8.43 -2.45 14.36
CA SER A 19 -7.67 -3.02 15.48
C SER A 19 -6.52 -2.11 15.93
N ILE A 20 -6.17 -1.12 15.11
CA ILE A 20 -5.01 -0.25 15.29
C ILE A 20 -5.43 1.21 15.42
N GLU A 21 -6.36 1.71 14.59
CA GLU A 21 -6.92 3.07 14.68
C GLU A 21 -8.42 3.04 14.95
N ASP A 22 -8.83 3.47 16.14
CA ASP A 22 -10.24 3.59 16.53
C ASP A 22 -10.43 4.75 17.53
N GLU A 23 -11.67 5.15 17.80
CA GLU A 23 -12.03 6.34 18.62
C GLU A 23 -11.43 6.35 20.03
N PHE A 24 -10.93 5.21 20.52
CA PHE A 24 -10.29 5.06 21.82
C PHE A 24 -8.96 4.28 21.75
N VAL A 25 -8.42 4.12 20.54
CA VAL A 25 -7.18 3.39 20.28
C VAL A 25 -6.23 4.32 19.55
N ASP A 26 -5.33 4.92 20.30
CA ASP A 26 -4.30 5.80 19.76
C ASP A 26 -3.16 4.99 19.11
N HIS A 27 -2.65 5.50 17.99
CA HIS A 27 -1.42 5.00 17.38
C HIS A 27 -0.20 5.34 18.23
N LEU A 28 0.67 4.35 18.44
CA LEU A 28 1.94 4.53 19.15
C LEU A 28 3.07 5.03 18.23
N ASP A 29 3.00 4.69 16.95
CA ASP A 29 3.91 5.14 15.92
C ASP A 29 3.18 5.28 14.57
N LEU A 30 3.86 5.87 13.58
CA LEU A 30 3.32 6.08 12.24
C LEU A 30 3.81 5.02 11.25
N LEU A 31 4.30 3.86 11.70
CA LEU A 31 4.86 2.85 10.81
C LEU A 31 3.77 1.89 10.33
N LEU A 32 3.96 1.31 9.14
CA LEU A 32 3.17 0.13 8.76
C LEU A 32 3.47 -1.02 9.70
N LEU A 33 2.42 -1.72 10.12
CA LEU A 33 2.56 -2.80 11.09
C LEU A 33 3.11 -4.08 10.50
N GLY A 34 3.79 -4.84 11.37
CA GLY A 34 4.31 -6.16 11.06
C GLY A 34 5.31 -6.14 9.90
N TYR A 35 5.07 -6.99 8.91
CA TYR A 35 6.00 -7.19 7.79
C TYR A 35 5.56 -6.49 6.50
N GLN A 36 4.60 -5.56 6.55
CA GLN A 36 4.08 -4.90 5.34
C GLN A 36 5.17 -4.11 4.61
N THR A 37 5.99 -3.34 5.32
CA THR A 37 7.15 -2.63 4.73
C THR A 37 8.15 -3.60 4.08
N GLN A 38 8.41 -4.74 4.74
CA GLN A 38 9.28 -5.77 4.20
C GLN A 38 8.69 -6.41 2.95
N LEU A 39 7.39 -6.70 2.93
CA LEU A 39 6.68 -7.26 1.79
C LEU A 39 6.82 -6.34 0.57
N VAL A 40 6.53 -5.04 0.74
CA VAL A 40 6.65 -4.05 -0.34
C VAL A 40 8.10 -3.99 -0.85
N ASN A 41 9.08 -3.93 0.03
CA ASN A 41 10.50 -3.89 -0.37
C ASN A 41 10.93 -5.16 -1.12
N GLN A 42 10.43 -6.33 -0.72
CA GLN A 42 10.69 -7.57 -1.43
C GLN A 42 10.05 -7.51 -2.83
N ASP A 43 8.79 -7.08 -2.95
CA ASP A 43 8.11 -7.01 -4.25
C ASP A 43 8.83 -6.04 -5.19
N VAL A 44 9.24 -4.88 -4.68
CA VAL A 44 10.06 -3.89 -5.39
C VAL A 44 11.37 -4.50 -5.91
N SER A 45 11.98 -5.40 -5.15
CA SER A 45 13.27 -6.00 -5.53
C SER A 45 13.18 -7.02 -6.67
N ILE A 46 11.98 -7.55 -6.96
CA ILE A 46 11.79 -8.60 -7.97
C ILE A 46 10.80 -8.23 -9.09
N ALA A 47 10.08 -7.12 -8.95
CA ALA A 47 9.12 -6.67 -9.94
C ALA A 47 9.82 -6.33 -11.26
N LYS A 48 9.19 -6.73 -12.38
CA LYS A 48 9.66 -6.38 -13.73
C LYS A 48 9.13 -5.04 -14.21
N GLY A 49 7.96 -4.65 -13.72
CA GLY A 49 7.30 -3.39 -14.06
C GLY A 49 6.94 -2.57 -12.82
N PRO A 50 6.17 -1.49 -13.00
CA PRO A 50 5.91 -0.54 -11.93
C PRO A 50 5.11 -1.18 -10.79
N ILE A 51 5.40 -0.71 -9.57
CA ILE A 51 4.59 -1.01 -8.39
C ILE A 51 3.71 0.19 -8.07
N ILE A 52 2.43 -0.09 -7.84
CA ILE A 52 1.43 0.87 -7.42
C ILE A 52 1.07 0.53 -5.97
N LEU A 53 1.45 1.40 -5.06
CA LEU A 53 1.24 1.20 -3.63
C LEU A 53 -0.10 1.84 -3.23
N VAL A 54 -1.05 1.05 -2.76
CA VAL A 54 -2.34 1.52 -2.27
C VAL A 54 -2.35 1.46 -0.74
N LEU A 55 -2.60 2.60 -0.09
CA LEU A 55 -2.66 2.75 1.36
C LEU A 55 -4.11 2.80 1.82
N MET A 56 -4.51 1.83 2.64
CA MET A 56 -5.82 1.76 3.30
C MET A 56 -5.66 2.07 4.79
N CYS A 57 -5.72 3.34 5.15
CA CYS A 57 -5.66 3.82 6.53
C CYS A 57 -6.31 5.20 6.60
N SER A 58 -6.84 5.59 7.76
CA SER A 58 -7.35 6.95 8.00
C SER A 58 -6.25 7.87 8.52
N GLY A 59 -5.32 7.33 9.32
CA GLY A 59 -4.17 8.05 9.86
C GLY A 59 -3.01 8.20 8.88
N SER A 60 -2.05 9.03 9.28
CA SER A 60 -0.80 9.20 8.53
C SER A 60 0.13 8.01 8.75
N ILE A 61 0.82 7.58 7.70
CA ILE A 61 1.83 6.52 7.76
C ILE A 61 3.14 7.03 7.14
N ASP A 62 4.27 6.67 7.75
CA ASP A 62 5.60 6.95 7.19
C ASP A 62 5.85 6.07 5.96
N ILE A 63 5.75 6.71 4.81
CA ILE A 63 5.98 6.12 3.49
C ILE A 63 7.34 6.53 2.91
N SER A 64 8.28 6.99 3.73
CA SER A 64 9.60 7.43 3.27
C SER A 64 10.37 6.33 2.53
N PHE A 65 10.16 5.06 2.90
CA PHE A 65 10.75 3.90 2.23
C PHE A 65 10.24 3.76 0.78
N ALA A 66 8.99 4.13 0.53
CA ALA A 66 8.34 4.01 -0.76
C ALA A 66 8.58 5.25 -1.64
N LYS A 67 8.43 6.44 -1.06
CA LYS A 67 8.51 7.73 -1.77
C LYS A 67 9.86 7.96 -2.48
N LYS A 68 10.94 7.36 -1.97
CA LYS A 68 12.30 7.50 -2.52
C LYS A 68 12.67 6.39 -3.51
N ASN A 69 11.78 5.42 -3.73
CA ASN A 69 12.10 4.24 -4.52
C ASN A 69 11.62 4.40 -5.98
N PRO A 70 12.53 4.40 -6.98
CA PRO A 70 12.17 4.64 -8.37
C PRO A 70 11.32 3.52 -9.00
N ASN A 71 11.28 2.33 -8.38
CA ASN A 71 10.47 1.20 -8.87
C ASN A 71 9.00 1.30 -8.43
N ILE A 72 8.68 2.22 -7.51
CA ILE A 72 7.30 2.54 -7.13
C ILE A 72 6.84 3.68 -8.03
N GLY A 73 5.97 3.33 -8.98
CA GLY A 73 5.49 4.26 -9.99
C GLY A 73 4.43 5.21 -9.45
N ASP A 74 3.57 4.74 -8.54
CA ASP A 74 2.49 5.53 -7.95
C ASP A 74 2.20 5.11 -6.50
N ILE A 75 1.70 6.06 -5.71
CA ILE A 75 1.23 5.86 -4.35
C ILE A 75 -0.18 6.46 -4.23
N LEU A 76 -1.18 5.63 -3.93
CA LEU A 76 -2.59 6.01 -3.76
C LEU A 76 -2.99 5.87 -2.29
N TRP A 77 -3.36 6.98 -1.65
CA TRP A 77 -4.00 6.93 -0.34
C TRP A 77 -5.51 6.86 -0.50
N ALA A 78 -6.09 5.71 -0.16
CA ALA A 78 -7.50 5.40 -0.42
C ALA A 78 -8.42 5.59 0.80
N GLY A 79 -7.88 5.85 1.99
CA GLY A 79 -8.67 5.90 3.23
C GLY A 79 -9.29 4.53 3.55
N TYR A 80 -10.52 4.56 4.06
CA TYR A 80 -11.41 3.39 4.14
C TYR A 80 -12.55 3.51 3.13
N PRO A 81 -12.30 3.16 1.86
CA PRO A 81 -13.31 3.27 0.84
C PRO A 81 -14.32 2.15 1.05
N THR A 82 -15.60 2.50 1.14
CA THR A 82 -16.67 1.60 1.57
C THR A 82 -17.14 0.70 0.41
N LYS A 83 -18.45 0.55 0.22
CA LYS A 83 -19.06 -0.44 -0.68
C LYS A 83 -18.47 -0.45 -2.11
N GLU A 84 -18.24 0.73 -2.68
CA GLU A 84 -17.72 0.88 -4.05
C GLU A 84 -16.20 1.09 -4.10
N GLY A 85 -15.51 0.87 -2.98
CA GLY A 85 -14.09 1.19 -2.84
C GLY A 85 -13.19 0.40 -3.77
N GLY A 86 -13.47 -0.89 -3.95
CA GLY A 86 -12.73 -1.73 -4.90
C GLY A 86 -12.85 -1.22 -6.35
N CYS A 87 -14.05 -0.86 -6.78
CA CYS A 87 -14.28 -0.28 -8.11
C CYS A 87 -13.62 1.09 -8.25
N ALA A 88 -13.70 1.94 -7.23
CA ALA A 88 -13.06 3.25 -7.23
C ALA A 88 -11.55 3.13 -7.39
N ILE A 89 -10.90 2.27 -6.59
CA ILE A 89 -9.45 2.02 -6.68
C ILE A 89 -9.08 1.48 -8.07
N ALA A 90 -9.80 0.47 -8.56
CA ALA A 90 -9.50 -0.13 -9.88
C ALA A 90 -9.65 0.87 -11.04
N ASN A 91 -10.58 1.82 -10.94
CA ASN A 91 -10.77 2.86 -11.95
C ASN A 91 -9.73 3.99 -11.86
N THR A 92 -9.20 4.27 -10.66
CA THR A 92 -8.17 5.29 -10.45
C THR A 92 -6.79 4.78 -10.82
N VAL A 93 -6.48 3.53 -10.48
CA VAL A 93 -5.21 2.89 -10.80
C VAL A 93 -5.13 2.65 -12.30
N ARG A 94 -4.11 3.22 -12.94
CA ARG A 94 -3.81 2.96 -14.35
C ARG A 94 -2.56 2.12 -14.43
N VAL A 95 -2.66 1.03 -15.18
CA VAL A 95 -1.65 -0.01 -15.32
C VAL A 95 -1.12 -0.02 -16.74
#